data_AF-A0A607Y9S2-F1
#
_entry.id   AF-A0A607Y9S2-F1
#
_cell.length_a   1.000
_cell.length_b   1.000
_cell.length_c   1.000
_cell.angle_alpha   90.00
_cell.angle_beta   90.00
_cell.angle_gamma   90.00
#
_symmetry.space_group_name_H-M   'P 1'
#
loop_
_entity.id
_entity.type
_entity.pdbx_description
1 polymer ?
#
loop_
_entity_poly.entity_id
_entity_poly.type
_entity_poly.pdbx_seq_one_letter_code
_entity_poly.pdbx_strand_id
1 'polypeptide(L)'
;MLKNFIQEFFSPVQLIRALGLRLRYTFPQFVAVLRRDEWVESFTGLFRLRTRTCQTDGRFYSTVERQMSQGDKRIHVVAHFGPVSSLKEAQQRASTELVRIARLEILKPQI
;
A
#
# COMPACT_ATOMS: atom_id res chain seq x y z
N MET A 1 -39.72 20.58 -9.08
CA MET A 1 -39.60 19.13 -8.81
C MET A 1 -38.68 18.40 -9.78
N LEU A 2 -38.75 18.63 -11.10
CA LEU A 2 -37.91 17.93 -12.11
C LEU A 2 -36.38 18.09 -11.91
N LYS A 3 -35.91 19.26 -11.47
CA LYS A 3 -34.48 19.51 -11.19
C LYS A 3 -33.91 18.62 -10.07
N ASN A 4 -34.67 18.38 -9.00
CA ASN A 4 -34.21 17.56 -7.87
C ASN A 4 -34.12 16.08 -8.27
N PHE A 5 -35.05 15.61 -9.10
CA PHE A 5 -35.09 14.23 -9.59
C PHE A 5 -33.90 13.91 -10.50
N ILE A 6 -33.51 14.86 -11.38
CA ILE A 6 -32.32 14.73 -12.23
C ILE A 6 -31.05 14.73 -11.36
N GLN A 7 -30.98 15.57 -10.35
CA GLN A 7 -29.81 15.66 -9.46
C GLN A 7 -29.63 14.38 -8.61
N GLU A 8 -30.72 13.79 -8.14
CA GLU A 8 -30.72 12.49 -7.44
C GLU A 8 -30.35 11.31 -8.34
N PHE A 9 -30.66 11.37 -9.65
CA PHE A 9 -30.28 10.31 -10.59
C PHE A 9 -28.83 10.43 -11.07
N PHE A 10 -28.33 11.65 -11.26
CA PHE A 10 -26.97 11.89 -11.71
C PHE A 10 -25.93 11.77 -10.60
N SER A 11 -26.28 12.09 -9.36
CA SER A 11 -25.39 11.95 -8.19
C SER A 11 -24.81 10.53 -8.03
N PRO A 12 -25.60 9.44 -8.01
CA PRO A 12 -25.07 8.08 -7.92
C PRO A 12 -24.26 7.67 -9.14
N VAL A 13 -24.62 8.13 -10.35
CA VAL A 13 -23.81 7.85 -11.56
C VAL A 13 -22.46 8.55 -11.53
N GLN A 14 -22.40 9.80 -11.04
CA GLN A 14 -21.16 10.51 -10.82
C GLN A 14 -20.32 9.84 -9.73
N LEU A 15 -20.96 9.36 -8.65
CA LEU A 15 -20.30 8.63 -7.58
C LEU A 15 -19.70 7.30 -8.09
N ILE A 16 -20.45 6.54 -8.89
CA ILE A 16 -19.99 5.28 -9.50
C ILE A 16 -18.84 5.54 -10.47
N ARG A 17 -18.92 6.60 -11.29
CA ARG A 17 -17.81 7.00 -12.18
C ARG A 17 -16.57 7.42 -11.41
N ALA A 18 -16.72 8.22 -10.35
CA ALA A 18 -15.62 8.62 -9.50
C ALA A 18 -14.99 7.40 -8.80
N LEU A 19 -15.80 6.45 -8.33
CA LEU A 19 -15.33 5.20 -7.75
C LEU A 19 -14.58 4.34 -8.78
N GLY A 20 -15.14 4.21 -9.99
CA GLY A 20 -14.55 3.44 -11.08
C GLY A 20 -13.22 4.03 -11.57
N LEU A 21 -13.14 5.37 -11.69
CA LEU A 21 -11.90 6.08 -11.97
C LEU A 21 -10.87 5.86 -10.86
N ARG A 22 -11.28 6.04 -9.59
CA ARG A 22 -10.41 5.82 -8.43
C ARG A 22 -9.86 4.40 -8.41
N LEU A 23 -10.70 3.39 -8.61
CA LEU A 23 -10.28 1.99 -8.72
C LEU A 23 -9.31 1.76 -9.88
N ARG A 24 -9.53 2.42 -11.03
CA ARG A 24 -8.67 2.31 -12.22
C ARG A 24 -7.26 2.90 -11.98
N TYR A 25 -7.13 3.93 -11.15
CA TYR A 25 -5.83 4.51 -10.78
C TYR A 25 -5.16 3.79 -9.60
N THR A 26 -5.94 3.36 -8.61
CA THR A 26 -5.43 2.69 -7.40
C THR A 26 -5.00 1.25 -7.67
N PHE A 27 -5.67 0.53 -8.58
CA PHE A 27 -5.36 -0.89 -8.83
C PHE A 27 -3.97 -1.11 -9.45
N PRO A 28 -3.53 -0.36 -10.48
CA PRO A 28 -2.15 -0.45 -10.98
C PRO A 28 -1.09 -0.12 -9.94
N GLN A 29 -1.33 0.90 -9.11
CA GLN A 29 -0.43 1.27 -8.00
C GLN A 29 -0.33 0.15 -6.95
N PHE A 30 -1.45 -0.51 -6.65
CA PHE A 30 -1.46 -1.66 -5.76
C PHE A 30 -0.73 -2.88 -6.34
N VAL A 31 -0.88 -3.13 -7.65
CA VAL A 31 -0.11 -4.17 -8.36
C VAL A 31 1.38 -3.84 -8.38
N ALA A 32 1.76 -2.58 -8.53
CA ALA A 32 3.16 -2.13 -8.48
C ALA A 32 3.80 -2.43 -7.11
N VAL A 33 3.10 -2.13 -6.01
CA VAL A 33 3.54 -2.54 -4.67
C VAL A 33 3.72 -4.06 -4.57
N LEU A 34 2.78 -4.83 -5.11
CA LEU A 34 2.82 -6.29 -5.06
C LEU A 34 3.96 -6.89 -5.88
N ARG A 35 4.38 -6.22 -6.97
CA ARG A 35 5.55 -6.61 -7.76
C ARG A 35 6.87 -6.46 -7.01
N ARG A 36 6.83 -5.77 -5.86
CA ARG A 36 7.95 -5.48 -4.95
C ARG A 36 8.98 -4.61 -5.67
N ASP A 37 9.53 -3.65 -4.94
CA ASP A 37 10.58 -2.75 -5.45
C ASP A 37 10.18 -1.63 -6.42
N GLU A 38 8.90 -1.42 -6.73
CA GLU A 38 8.48 -0.26 -7.55
C GLU A 38 8.23 0.99 -6.68
N TRP A 39 8.53 2.16 -7.24
CA TRP A 39 8.13 3.44 -6.67
C TRP A 39 6.66 3.67 -6.97
N VAL A 40 5.91 4.01 -5.95
CA VAL A 40 4.47 4.22 -6.05
C VAL A 40 4.16 5.64 -5.60
N GLU A 41 3.40 6.36 -6.41
CA GLU A 41 2.86 7.65 -6.01
C GLU A 41 1.75 7.44 -4.98
N SER A 42 1.94 7.98 -3.78
CA SER A 42 0.87 8.19 -2.81
C SER A 42 0.50 9.66 -2.74
N PHE A 43 -0.56 9.94 -1.99
CA PHE A 43 -0.93 11.30 -1.61
C PHE A 43 0.13 12.04 -0.77
N THR A 44 1.00 11.32 -0.05
CA THR A 44 2.07 11.92 0.75
C THR A 44 3.38 12.10 -0.02
N GLY A 45 3.39 11.71 -1.30
CA GLY A 45 4.56 11.71 -2.18
C GLY A 45 4.89 10.32 -2.71
N LEU A 46 6.02 10.23 -3.41
CA LEU A 46 6.57 8.98 -3.91
C LEU A 46 7.08 8.14 -2.76
N PHE A 47 6.60 6.91 -2.64
CA PHE A 47 7.09 5.99 -1.63
C PHE A 47 7.43 4.64 -2.24
N ARG A 48 8.30 3.90 -1.55
CA ARG A 48 8.67 2.54 -1.89
C ARG A 48 8.60 1.69 -0.64
N LEU A 49 7.96 0.53 -0.75
CA LEU A 49 7.91 -0.47 0.31
C LEU A 49 8.72 -1.70 -0.08
N ARG A 50 9.47 -2.21 0.88
CA ARG A 50 10.33 -3.40 0.73
C ARG A 50 10.16 -4.30 1.93
N THR A 51 10.26 -5.60 1.72
CA THR A 51 10.46 -6.55 2.82
C THR A 51 11.92 -6.96 2.85
N ARG A 52 12.49 -7.04 4.06
CA ARG A 52 13.82 -7.61 4.28
C ARG A 52 13.68 -8.74 5.27
N THR A 53 14.38 -9.84 5.03
CA THR A 53 14.39 -10.99 5.95
C THR A 53 15.83 -11.35 6.26
N CYS A 54 16.13 -11.54 7.53
CA CYS A 54 17.43 -11.99 8.02
C CYS A 54 17.27 -13.20 8.94
N GLN A 55 18.36 -13.95 9.10
CA GLN A 55 18.43 -15.09 10.00
C GLN A 55 19.48 -14.80 11.07
N THR A 56 19.12 -15.03 12.34
CA THR A 56 20.02 -14.91 13.49
C THR A 56 19.74 -16.09 14.42
N ASP A 57 20.77 -16.81 14.86
CA ASP A 57 20.67 -17.95 15.79
C ASP A 57 19.63 -19.01 15.38
N GLY A 58 19.58 -19.36 14.10
CA GLY A 58 18.63 -20.35 13.58
C GLY A 58 17.18 -19.87 13.50
N ARG A 59 16.89 -18.62 13.84
CA ARG A 59 15.57 -18.00 13.75
C ARG A 59 15.52 -16.92 12.68
N PHE A 60 14.34 -16.72 12.10
CA PHE A 60 14.10 -15.75 11.04
C PHE A 60 13.39 -14.52 11.59
N TYR A 61 13.82 -13.36 11.09
CA TYR A 61 13.25 -12.06 11.37
C TYR A 61 12.96 -11.36 10.05
N SER A 62 11.84 -10.67 9.95
CA SER A 62 11.49 -9.92 8.75
C SER A 62 11.05 -8.50 9.11
N THR A 63 11.42 -7.54 8.29
CA THR A 63 11.01 -6.14 8.42
C THR A 63 10.27 -5.68 7.18
N VAL A 64 9.42 -4.68 7.36
CA VAL A 64 8.91 -3.85 6.27
C VAL A 64 9.62 -2.51 6.34
N GLU A 65 10.24 -2.13 5.24
CA GLU A 65 11.03 -0.92 5.07
C GLU A 65 10.29 0.04 4.13
N ARG A 66 10.30 1.33 4.47
CA ARG A 66 9.70 2.42 3.70
C ARG A 66 10.74 3.46 3.35
N GLN A 67 10.73 3.90 2.09
CA GLN A 67 11.54 5.01 1.59
C GLN A 67 10.60 6.05 0.95
N MET A 68 10.82 7.34 1.24
CA MET A 68 9.92 8.45 0.85
C MET A 68 10.44 9.33 -0.30
N SER A 69 11.64 9.07 -0.80
CA SER A 69 12.21 9.81 -1.94
C SER A 69 13.33 9.01 -2.60
N GLN A 70 13.42 9.08 -3.93
CA GLN A 70 14.50 8.45 -4.70
C GLN A 70 15.88 9.01 -4.34
N GLY A 71 15.94 10.29 -3.97
CA GLY A 71 17.18 10.96 -3.58
C GLY A 71 17.52 10.81 -2.09
N ASP A 72 16.56 10.42 -1.25
CA ASP A 72 16.78 10.22 0.17
C ASP A 72 17.20 8.77 0.44
N LYS A 73 18.39 8.58 1.03
CA LYS A 73 18.89 7.26 1.42
C LYS A 73 18.29 6.76 2.74
N ARG A 74 17.47 7.57 3.42
CA ARG A 74 16.81 7.17 4.67
C ARG A 74 15.77 6.10 4.42
N ILE A 75 16.01 4.94 5.02
CA ILE A 75 15.08 3.80 5.04
C ILE A 75 14.49 3.74 6.44
N HIS A 76 13.17 3.80 6.53
CA HIS A 76 12.44 3.67 7.77
C HIS A 76 11.88 2.26 7.92
N VAL A 77 12.25 1.56 8.98
CA VAL A 77 11.58 0.31 9.34
C VAL A 77 10.22 0.66 9.93
N VAL A 78 9.16 0.26 9.24
CA VAL A 78 7.76 0.55 9.61
C VAL A 78 7.08 -0.64 10.28
N ALA A 79 7.62 -1.85 10.12
CA ALA A 79 7.18 -3.03 10.85
C ALA A 79 8.33 -4.03 11.03
N HIS A 80 8.28 -4.80 12.12
CA HIS A 80 9.24 -5.85 12.46
C HIS A 80 8.51 -7.11 12.91
N PHE A 81 8.98 -8.27 12.46
CA PHE A 81 8.39 -9.58 12.68
C PHE A 81 9.47 -10.60 13.05
N GLY A 82 9.10 -11.50 13.96
CA GLY A 82 9.98 -12.55 14.45
C GLY A 82 10.29 -12.40 15.93
N PRO A 83 11.15 -13.29 16.48
CA PRO A 83 11.71 -14.44 15.79
C PRO A 83 10.67 -15.52 15.45
N VAL A 84 10.82 -16.19 14.30
CA VAL A 84 10.07 -17.41 13.93
C VAL A 84 11.02 -18.49 13.43
N SER A 85 10.61 -19.76 13.49
CA SER A 85 11.41 -20.90 13.05
C SER A 85 11.38 -21.14 11.53
N SER A 86 10.41 -20.55 10.82
CA SER A 86 10.21 -20.76 9.39
C SER A 86 10.45 -19.48 8.58
N LEU A 87 11.31 -19.57 7.57
CA LEU A 87 11.55 -18.50 6.60
C LEU A 87 10.24 -18.08 5.92
N LYS A 88 9.43 -19.06 5.52
CA LYS A 88 8.15 -18.83 4.83
C LYS A 88 7.20 -18.03 5.72
N GLU A 89 7.15 -18.37 7.01
CA GLU A 89 6.30 -17.66 7.96
C GLU A 89 6.76 -16.20 8.15
N ALA A 90 8.06 -15.97 8.30
CA ALA A 90 8.63 -14.63 8.44
C ALA A 90 8.29 -13.74 7.23
N GLN A 91 8.54 -14.27 6.02
CA GLN A 91 8.23 -13.60 4.76
C GLN A 91 6.74 -13.34 4.56
N GLN A 92 5.88 -14.29 4.96
CA GLN A 92 4.43 -14.15 4.85
C GLN A 92 3.93 -13.03 5.75
N ARG A 93 4.34 -13.00 7.03
CA ARG A 93 3.96 -11.93 7.96
C ARG A 93 4.35 -10.55 7.44
N ALA A 94 5.60 -10.40 6.99
CA ALA A 94 6.07 -9.13 6.41
C ALA A 94 5.36 -8.76 5.10
N SER A 95 5.04 -9.73 4.24
CA SER A 95 4.32 -9.48 2.99
C SER A 95 2.87 -9.05 3.24
N THR A 96 2.17 -9.70 4.18
CA THR A 96 0.82 -9.32 4.58
C THR A 96 0.80 -7.89 5.12
N GLU A 97 1.78 -7.53 5.93
CA GLU A 97 1.86 -6.19 6.49
C GLU A 97 2.23 -5.14 5.45
N LEU A 98 3.16 -5.44 4.53
CA LEU A 98 3.48 -4.56 3.41
C LEU A 98 2.22 -4.23 2.60
N VAL A 99 1.39 -5.22 2.31
CA VAL A 99 0.10 -5.02 1.62
C VAL A 99 -0.84 -4.13 2.44
N ARG A 100 -0.92 -4.36 3.75
CA ARG A 100 -1.75 -3.55 4.65
C ARG A 100 -1.32 -2.08 4.65
N ILE A 101 -0.01 -1.81 4.77
CA ILE A 101 0.55 -0.46 4.76
C ILE A 101 0.33 0.20 3.40
N ALA A 102 0.59 -0.50 2.31
CA ALA A 102 0.35 0.01 0.97
C ALA A 102 -1.11 0.41 0.73
N ARG A 103 -2.07 -0.41 1.19
CA ARG A 103 -3.49 -0.04 1.11
C ARG A 103 -3.77 1.25 1.85
N LEU A 104 -3.22 1.44 3.04
CA LEU A 104 -3.42 2.65 3.83
C LEU A 104 -2.81 3.88 3.14
N GLU A 105 -1.61 3.77 2.58
CA GLU A 105 -0.93 4.88 1.90
C GLU A 105 -1.63 5.26 0.58
N ILE A 106 -2.10 4.27 -0.19
CA ILE A 106 -2.73 4.50 -1.50
C ILE A 106 -4.21 4.89 -1.35
N LEU A 107 -4.94 4.40 -0.34
CA LEU A 107 -6.38 4.63 -0.20
C LEU A 107 -6.73 5.76 0.77
N LYS A 108 -5.76 6.37 1.46
CA LYS A 108 -6.01 7.39 2.49
C LYS A 108 -6.98 8.47 1.97
N PRO A 109 -8.18 8.62 2.56
CA PRO A 109 -9.12 9.64 2.14
C PRO A 109 -8.61 11.03 2.53
N GLN A 110 -8.85 12.02 1.66
CA GLN A 110 -8.72 13.44 2.00
C GLN A 110 -9.79 13.76 3.05
N ILE A 111 -9.37 14.23 4.23
CA ILE A 111 -10.24 14.90 5.20
C ILE A 111 -10.02 16.40 4.99
#